data_AF-A0AAE3W380-F1
#
_entry.id   AF-A0AAE3W380-F1
#
_cell.length_a   1.000
_cell.length_b   1.000
_cell.length_c   1.000
_cell.angle_alpha   90.00
_cell.angle_beta   90.00
_cell.angle_gamma   90.00
#
_symmetry.space_group_name_H-M   'P 1'
#
loop_
_entity.id
_entity.type
_entity.pdbx_description
1 polymer ?
#
loop_
_entity_poly.entity_id
_entity_poly.type
_entity_poly.pdbx_seq_one_letter_code
_entity_poly.pdbx_strand_id
1 'polypeptide(L)'
;MRFASALATAVVLSGTVLLPPSAAQAAAPQTIGEYQKWYYDDYLKMPEVYKAAGSKGKGVTIALIDSGVDTTRPDLKGADLRDGGGYGNSGAGKSGLADEGYHGTAMASIIAGQGTDDNHLKGIAPEATVLSISIGIESQGKTTLSEAIRAAADQGADVINMSLARYNNTGDLTYINPLDREAVAYALGKGAIIVAGAGNTEQTGPVISPPANIPGVLAVTGLDRNGEFWTGSATGPEAGIAAPATDIFMAQPETQVLSGYGTSSGTSAATAMVSGIAALVKAKHPDLDAINLINRLTATARDAGTPGRDAQYGFGAMDALAAVSADVPAVTANPVGDPMDGAAGDATPAEEEGSPLAGYLWIAVAVAVVVVLLIVVVAVVASRRKRPAASVPGYQPPGPGFPQPGAGYPPPGPGYPPPGPGYQPPGPGYQQPGQQPPGYQQQPPPPGYR
;
A
#
# COMPACT_ATOMS: atom_id res chain seq x y z
N MET A 1 -45.98 80.09 8.01
CA MET A 1 -44.80 79.94 8.92
C MET A 1 -45.11 78.86 9.94
N ARG A 2 -44.06 78.15 10.40
CA ARG A 2 -44.05 77.12 11.48
C ARG A 2 -44.69 75.77 11.13
N PHE A 3 -44.14 74.74 11.78
CA PHE A 3 -44.29 73.30 11.51
C PHE A 3 -45.03 72.60 12.66
N ALA A 4 -45.64 71.44 12.38
CA ALA A 4 -45.69 70.26 13.26
C ALA A 4 -45.92 69.01 12.40
N SER A 5 -45.65 67.81 12.92
CA SER A 5 -45.44 66.60 12.11
C SER A 5 -46.31 65.40 12.52
N ALA A 6 -46.46 64.47 11.57
CA ALA A 6 -46.72 63.03 11.72
C ALA A 6 -48.08 62.56 12.26
N LEU A 7 -48.74 61.70 11.47
CA LEU A 7 -48.80 60.27 11.80
C LEU A 7 -48.81 59.43 10.52
N ALA A 8 -48.45 58.14 10.61
CA ALA A 8 -48.37 57.23 9.49
C ALA A 8 -49.51 56.19 9.51
N THR A 9 -49.86 55.65 8.35
CA THR A 9 -50.68 54.43 8.23
C THR A 9 -50.26 53.67 6.98
N ALA A 10 -49.54 52.57 7.16
CA ALA A 10 -49.17 51.65 6.08
C ALA A 10 -50.19 50.51 6.03
N VAL A 11 -50.79 50.27 4.85
CA VAL A 11 -51.73 49.17 4.65
C VAL A 11 -50.93 47.92 4.26
N VAL A 12 -50.91 46.92 5.13
CA VAL A 12 -50.32 45.60 4.84
C VAL A 12 -51.39 44.71 4.22
N LEU A 13 -51.23 44.37 2.94
CA LEU A 13 -52.08 43.40 2.25
C LEU A 13 -51.66 41.97 2.61
N SER A 14 -52.60 41.20 3.16
CA SER A 14 -52.35 39.82 3.60
C SER A 14 -52.41 38.83 2.42
N GLY A 15 -51.24 38.40 1.94
CA GLY A 15 -51.11 37.32 0.96
C GLY A 15 -50.78 35.97 1.62
N THR A 16 -51.78 35.15 1.94
CA THR A 16 -51.56 33.78 2.45
C THR A 16 -51.20 32.82 1.32
N VAL A 17 -49.90 32.70 1.04
CA VAL A 17 -49.37 31.65 0.15
C VAL A 17 -49.46 30.30 0.87
N LEU A 18 -50.49 29.52 0.55
CA LEU A 18 -50.58 28.10 0.93
C LEU A 18 -49.60 27.28 0.09
N LEU A 19 -48.36 27.15 0.55
CA LEU A 19 -47.48 26.08 0.08
C LEU A 19 -48.03 24.75 0.62
N PRO A 20 -48.27 23.74 -0.23
CA PRO A 20 -48.55 22.40 0.26
C PRO A 20 -47.28 21.87 0.96
N PRO A 21 -47.40 21.18 2.11
CA PRO A 21 -46.27 20.51 2.71
C PRO A 21 -45.87 19.32 1.83
N SER A 22 -44.91 19.53 0.92
CA SER A 22 -44.13 18.44 0.35
C SER A 22 -43.22 17.89 1.45
N ALA A 23 -43.81 17.12 2.36
CA ALA A 23 -43.06 16.18 3.17
C ALA A 23 -42.35 15.25 2.19
N ALA A 24 -41.05 15.49 1.98
CA ALA A 24 -40.19 14.54 1.32
C ALA A 24 -40.23 13.29 2.19
N GLN A 25 -40.96 12.27 1.73
CA GLN A 25 -41.05 10.98 2.40
C GLN A 25 -39.62 10.44 2.44
N ALA A 26 -38.97 10.53 3.61
CA ALA A 26 -37.64 9.97 3.78
C ALA A 26 -37.73 8.49 3.40
N ALA A 27 -36.87 8.07 2.46
CA ALA A 27 -36.76 6.65 2.13
C ALA A 27 -36.49 5.88 3.42
N ALA A 28 -37.08 4.68 3.54
CA ALA A 28 -36.71 3.80 4.64
C ALA A 28 -35.19 3.57 4.60
N PRO A 29 -34.50 3.54 5.75
CA PRO A 29 -33.07 3.25 5.78
C PRO A 29 -32.85 1.87 5.15
N GLN A 30 -31.92 1.79 4.20
CA GLN A 30 -31.65 0.54 3.49
C GLN A 30 -31.12 -0.51 4.46
N THR A 31 -31.63 -1.73 4.29
CA THR A 31 -31.20 -2.92 5.02
C THR A 31 -29.80 -3.37 4.57
N ILE A 32 -29.10 -4.15 5.41
CA ILE A 32 -27.82 -4.76 5.01
C ILE A 32 -28.03 -5.68 3.79
N GLY A 33 -29.15 -6.40 3.74
CA GLY A 33 -29.54 -7.21 2.58
C GLY A 33 -29.61 -6.41 1.28
N GLU A 34 -30.23 -5.22 1.28
CA GLU A 34 -30.28 -4.34 0.09
C GLU A 34 -28.91 -3.83 -0.36
N TYR A 35 -27.97 -3.61 0.57
CA TYR A 35 -26.59 -3.27 0.22
C TYR A 35 -25.80 -4.46 -0.35
N GLN A 36 -25.97 -5.66 0.22
CA GLN A 36 -25.28 -6.87 -0.25
C GLN A 36 -25.84 -7.41 -1.57
N LYS A 37 -27.14 -7.24 -1.82
CA LYS A 37 -27.91 -7.87 -2.90
C LYS A 37 -27.19 -7.92 -4.26
N TRP A 38 -26.61 -6.79 -4.69
CA TRP A 38 -26.02 -6.68 -6.02
C TRP A 38 -24.84 -7.66 -6.25
N TYR A 39 -23.97 -7.83 -5.24
CA TYR A 39 -22.84 -8.76 -5.34
C TYR A 39 -23.22 -10.17 -4.88
N TYR A 40 -24.04 -10.28 -3.83
CA TYR A 40 -24.35 -11.54 -3.16
C TYR A 40 -25.40 -12.37 -3.92
N ASP A 41 -26.53 -11.76 -4.28
CA ASP A 41 -27.66 -12.45 -4.91
C ASP A 41 -27.59 -12.34 -6.44
N ASP A 42 -27.33 -11.16 -6.99
CA ASP A 42 -27.44 -10.93 -8.45
C ASP A 42 -26.16 -11.34 -9.21
N TYR A 43 -24.98 -10.95 -8.73
CA TYR A 43 -23.70 -11.32 -9.35
C TYR A 43 -23.26 -12.75 -8.99
N LEU A 44 -22.94 -13.01 -7.71
CA LEU A 44 -22.37 -14.28 -7.26
C LEU A 44 -23.41 -15.41 -7.15
N LYS A 45 -24.70 -15.08 -6.98
CA LYS A 45 -25.82 -16.04 -6.87
C LYS A 45 -25.60 -17.03 -5.73
N MET A 46 -25.21 -16.51 -4.57
CA MET A 46 -24.84 -17.33 -3.40
C MET A 46 -25.90 -18.38 -3.00
N PRO A 47 -27.24 -18.14 -3.07
CA PRO A 47 -28.24 -19.16 -2.81
C PRO A 47 -28.12 -20.40 -3.72
N GLU A 48 -27.89 -20.19 -5.03
CA GLU A 48 -27.62 -21.24 -6.01
C GLU A 48 -26.27 -21.90 -5.80
N VAL A 49 -25.23 -21.13 -5.48
CA VAL A 49 -23.87 -21.65 -5.21
C VAL A 49 -23.89 -22.59 -4.01
N TYR A 50 -24.54 -22.23 -2.89
CA TYR A 50 -24.68 -23.11 -1.74
C TYR A 50 -25.45 -24.40 -2.06
N LYS A 51 -26.49 -24.31 -2.92
CA LYS A 51 -27.25 -25.47 -3.37
C LYS A 51 -26.42 -26.40 -4.26
N ALA A 52 -25.52 -25.87 -5.08
CA ALA A 52 -24.58 -26.66 -5.88
C ALA A 52 -23.45 -27.27 -5.03
N ALA A 53 -22.92 -26.51 -4.08
CA ALA A 53 -21.87 -26.95 -3.15
C ALA A 53 -22.37 -28.04 -2.19
N GLY A 54 -23.60 -27.92 -1.67
CA GLY A 54 -24.10 -28.74 -0.58
C GLY A 54 -23.42 -28.46 0.77
N SER A 55 -22.68 -27.34 0.86
CA SER A 55 -21.89 -26.88 2.00
C SER A 55 -21.75 -25.36 1.93
N LYS A 56 -21.51 -24.69 3.07
CA LYS A 56 -21.12 -23.26 3.11
C LYS A 56 -19.64 -23.06 3.46
N GLY A 57 -18.77 -23.98 3.02
CA GLY A 57 -17.32 -23.95 3.27
C GLY A 57 -16.88 -24.87 4.41
N LYS A 58 -17.78 -25.68 4.96
CA LYS A 58 -17.53 -26.53 6.12
C LYS A 58 -16.37 -27.49 5.93
N GLY A 59 -15.42 -27.44 6.87
CA GLY A 59 -14.24 -28.30 6.90
C GLY A 59 -13.03 -27.77 6.13
N VAL A 60 -13.15 -26.58 5.52
CA VAL A 60 -12.06 -25.89 4.81
C VAL A 60 -11.51 -24.76 5.68
N THR A 61 -10.19 -24.58 5.68
CA THR A 61 -9.51 -23.51 6.44
C THR A 61 -9.02 -22.41 5.51
N ILE A 62 -9.54 -21.20 5.70
CA ILE A 62 -9.06 -19.98 5.05
C ILE A 62 -8.13 -19.26 6.03
N ALA A 63 -6.85 -19.16 5.72
CA ALA A 63 -5.95 -18.25 6.42
C ALA A 63 -6.16 -16.82 5.93
N LEU A 64 -6.41 -15.90 6.85
CA LEU A 64 -6.55 -14.47 6.59
C LEU A 64 -5.32 -13.75 7.13
N ILE A 65 -4.36 -13.45 6.24
CA ILE A 65 -3.15 -12.70 6.58
C ILE A 65 -3.45 -11.22 6.39
N ASP A 66 -3.70 -10.51 7.49
CA ASP A 66 -4.24 -9.13 7.48
C ASP A 66 -3.90 -8.39 8.79
N SER A 67 -4.66 -7.37 9.20
CA SER A 67 -4.44 -6.65 10.47
C SER A 67 -4.82 -7.43 11.74
N GLY A 68 -5.59 -8.51 11.61
CA GLY A 68 -6.22 -9.28 12.68
C GLY A 68 -7.75 -9.29 12.55
N VAL A 69 -8.48 -9.94 13.47
CA VAL A 69 -9.96 -9.99 13.45
C VAL A 69 -10.54 -9.72 14.84
N ASP A 70 -11.43 -8.72 14.93
CA ASP A 70 -12.24 -8.43 16.11
C ASP A 70 -13.37 -9.48 16.24
N THR A 71 -13.16 -10.42 17.16
CA THR A 71 -14.13 -11.47 17.50
C THR A 71 -15.40 -10.96 18.19
N THR A 72 -15.48 -9.68 18.55
CA THR A 72 -16.65 -9.10 19.25
C THR A 72 -17.75 -8.58 18.32
N ARG A 73 -17.48 -8.44 17.00
CA ARG A 73 -18.47 -7.98 16.03
C ARG A 73 -19.71 -8.91 16.00
N PRO A 74 -20.95 -8.37 16.04
CA PRO A 74 -22.17 -9.19 16.03
C PRO A 74 -22.24 -10.20 14.89
N ASP A 75 -21.84 -9.79 13.68
CA ASP A 75 -21.94 -10.62 12.48
C ASP A 75 -20.89 -11.73 12.39
N LEU A 76 -19.86 -11.70 13.23
CA LEU A 76 -18.87 -12.79 13.35
C LEU A 76 -19.21 -13.78 14.47
N LYS A 77 -20.27 -13.52 15.24
CA LYS A 77 -20.68 -14.33 16.38
C LYS A 77 -21.23 -15.70 15.95
N GLY A 78 -20.35 -16.70 15.93
CA GLY A 78 -20.66 -18.07 15.54
C GLY A 78 -19.74 -18.62 14.44
N ALA A 79 -18.95 -17.74 13.80
CA ALA A 79 -17.89 -18.16 12.89
C ALA A 79 -16.78 -18.91 13.65
N ASP A 80 -16.16 -19.90 13.00
CA ASP A 80 -15.00 -20.63 13.51
C ASP A 80 -13.72 -19.80 13.28
N LEU A 81 -13.57 -18.74 14.07
CA LEU A 81 -12.40 -17.87 14.08
C LEU A 81 -11.31 -18.48 14.96
N ARG A 82 -10.11 -18.67 14.40
CA ARG A 82 -8.96 -19.25 15.10
C ARG A 82 -7.77 -18.31 15.06
N ASP A 83 -7.01 -18.28 16.15
CA ASP A 83 -5.76 -17.53 16.24
C ASP A 83 -4.64 -18.29 15.55
N GLY A 84 -4.19 -17.78 14.41
CA GLY A 84 -3.02 -18.28 13.69
C GLY A 84 -1.70 -17.60 14.09
N GLY A 85 -1.74 -16.69 15.07
CA GLY A 85 -0.60 -15.92 15.56
C GLY A 85 -0.34 -14.61 14.81
N GLY A 86 0.61 -13.84 15.31
CA GLY A 86 1.05 -12.57 14.74
C GLY A 86 2.53 -12.59 14.33
N TYR A 87 2.83 -12.04 13.15
CA TYR A 87 4.13 -12.08 12.47
C TYR A 87 4.56 -10.68 12.00
N GLY A 88 5.85 -10.51 11.68
CA GLY A 88 6.38 -9.20 11.28
C GLY A 88 6.60 -8.20 12.41
N ASN A 89 7.40 -7.17 12.18
CA ASN A 89 7.74 -6.18 13.21
C ASN A 89 6.51 -5.53 13.86
N SER A 90 5.41 -5.43 13.10
CA SER A 90 4.14 -4.83 13.53
C SER A 90 3.14 -5.85 14.10
N GLY A 91 3.32 -7.16 13.88
CA GLY A 91 2.42 -8.23 14.35
C GLY A 91 3.04 -9.24 15.33
N ALA A 92 4.37 -9.30 15.44
CA ALA A 92 5.09 -10.35 16.18
C ALA A 92 4.65 -10.45 17.66
N GLY A 93 4.21 -11.64 18.06
CA GLY A 93 3.75 -11.92 19.42
C GLY A 93 2.35 -11.39 19.75
N LYS A 94 1.61 -10.85 18.77
CA LYS A 94 0.19 -10.51 18.89
C LYS A 94 -0.68 -11.73 18.56
N SER A 95 -1.95 -11.64 18.94
CA SER A 95 -2.99 -12.58 18.52
C SER A 95 -3.54 -12.15 17.16
N GLY A 96 -3.81 -13.11 16.26
CA GLY A 96 -4.62 -12.85 15.08
C GLY A 96 -6.07 -12.48 15.41
N LEU A 97 -6.57 -12.85 16.60
CA LEU A 97 -7.92 -12.51 17.09
C LEU A 97 -7.98 -11.16 17.85
N ALA A 98 -7.00 -10.30 17.62
CA ALA A 98 -7.01 -8.89 18.00
C ALA A 98 -6.73 -8.03 16.75
N ASP A 99 -7.72 -7.28 16.27
CA ASP A 99 -7.55 -6.40 15.11
C ASP A 99 -7.13 -4.98 15.54
N GLU A 100 -5.95 -4.55 15.08
CA GLU A 100 -5.45 -3.18 15.28
C GLU A 100 -5.82 -2.24 14.13
N GLY A 101 -6.31 -2.80 13.01
CA GLY A 101 -6.40 -2.13 11.71
C GLY A 101 -7.74 -2.20 11.01
N TYR A 102 -8.75 -2.83 11.62
CA TYR A 102 -10.16 -2.99 11.19
C TYR A 102 -10.40 -3.65 9.82
N HIS A 103 -9.39 -3.69 8.96
CA HIS A 103 -9.43 -4.22 7.61
C HIS A 103 -9.57 -5.75 7.61
N GLY A 104 -8.80 -6.45 8.46
CA GLY A 104 -8.96 -7.90 8.62
C GLY A 104 -10.33 -8.29 9.18
N THR A 105 -10.89 -7.52 10.12
CA THR A 105 -12.30 -7.68 10.55
C THR A 105 -13.29 -7.48 9.39
N ALA A 106 -13.08 -6.46 8.56
CA ALA A 106 -13.92 -6.22 7.39
C ALA A 106 -13.84 -7.40 6.39
N MET A 107 -12.64 -7.91 6.10
CA MET A 107 -12.44 -9.07 5.22
C MET A 107 -13.04 -10.35 5.82
N ALA A 108 -12.89 -10.58 7.13
CA ALA A 108 -13.52 -11.69 7.83
C ALA A 108 -15.05 -11.61 7.78
N SER A 109 -15.65 -10.41 7.83
CA SER A 109 -17.11 -10.24 7.69
C SER A 109 -17.63 -10.63 6.30
N ILE A 110 -16.84 -10.38 5.25
CA ILE A 110 -17.13 -10.83 3.87
C ILE A 110 -16.97 -12.35 3.74
N ILE A 111 -15.92 -12.92 4.32
CA ILE A 111 -15.64 -14.36 4.27
C ILE A 111 -16.68 -15.15 5.08
N ALA A 112 -16.85 -14.85 6.36
CA ALA A 112 -17.51 -15.72 7.34
C ALA A 112 -18.65 -15.05 8.13
N GLY A 113 -19.21 -13.93 7.65
CA GLY A 113 -20.39 -13.29 8.24
C GLY A 113 -21.58 -14.24 8.44
N GLN A 114 -22.09 -14.31 9.66
CA GLN A 114 -23.12 -15.25 10.13
C GLN A 114 -24.56 -14.77 9.89
N GLY A 115 -24.75 -13.71 9.08
CA GLY A 115 -26.06 -13.15 8.77
C GLY A 115 -27.02 -14.17 8.16
N THR A 116 -28.26 -14.17 8.66
CA THR A 116 -29.36 -15.04 8.18
C THR A 116 -30.65 -14.28 7.86
N ASP A 117 -30.68 -12.98 8.15
CA ASP A 117 -31.72 -12.03 7.75
C ASP A 117 -31.08 -10.85 6.99
N ASP A 118 -31.84 -9.81 6.69
CA ASP A 118 -31.35 -8.63 5.97
C ASP A 118 -30.74 -7.54 6.89
N ASN A 119 -30.57 -7.81 8.18
CA ASN A 119 -30.03 -6.86 9.17
C ASN A 119 -28.59 -7.18 9.62
N HIS A 120 -28.00 -8.26 9.10
CA HIS A 120 -26.65 -8.75 9.45
C HIS A 120 -25.91 -9.20 8.18
N LEU A 121 -24.58 -9.02 8.13
CA LEU A 121 -23.74 -9.42 6.99
C LEU A 121 -23.75 -10.93 6.77
N LYS A 122 -24.19 -11.33 5.58
CA LYS A 122 -24.11 -12.69 5.05
C LYS A 122 -22.73 -12.87 4.42
N GLY A 123 -21.92 -13.77 4.97
CA GLY A 123 -20.61 -14.13 4.42
C GLY A 123 -20.70 -15.05 3.21
N ILE A 124 -19.59 -15.22 2.49
CA ILE A 124 -19.48 -16.10 1.31
C ILE A 124 -19.26 -17.59 1.69
N ALA A 125 -18.52 -17.85 2.76
CA ALA A 125 -18.22 -19.18 3.29
C ALA A 125 -18.41 -19.24 4.82
N PRO A 126 -19.63 -18.97 5.35
CA PRO A 126 -19.90 -18.87 6.78
C PRO A 126 -19.73 -20.15 7.61
N GLU A 127 -19.51 -21.31 7.00
CA GLU A 127 -19.16 -22.55 7.72
C GLU A 127 -17.66 -22.91 7.62
N ALA A 128 -16.85 -22.11 6.91
CA ALA A 128 -15.39 -22.30 6.87
C ALA A 128 -14.72 -21.83 8.16
N THR A 129 -13.56 -22.43 8.46
CA THR A 129 -12.66 -21.94 9.50
C THR A 129 -11.89 -20.72 8.96
N VAL A 130 -11.89 -19.60 9.71
CA VAL A 130 -11.00 -18.46 9.42
C VAL A 130 -9.84 -18.49 10.41
N LEU A 131 -8.65 -18.88 9.92
CA LEU A 131 -7.40 -18.80 10.67
C LEU A 131 -6.84 -17.38 10.50
N SER A 132 -7.13 -16.50 11.45
CA SER A 132 -6.66 -15.11 11.38
C SER A 132 -5.18 -15.02 11.75
N ILE A 133 -4.38 -14.36 10.91
CA ILE A 133 -2.94 -14.17 11.08
C ILE A 133 -2.67 -12.68 10.98
N SER A 134 -2.21 -12.05 12.07
CA SER A 134 -1.93 -10.61 12.06
C SER A 134 -0.52 -10.32 11.55
N ILE A 135 -0.40 -9.35 10.63
CA ILE A 135 0.87 -8.72 10.26
C ILE A 135 0.97 -7.26 10.74
N GLY A 136 -0.03 -6.79 11.50
CA GLY A 136 -0.16 -5.42 11.96
C GLY A 136 -0.53 -4.40 10.87
N ILE A 137 -0.67 -3.14 11.28
CA ILE A 137 -1.18 -2.03 10.45
C ILE A 137 -0.16 -1.32 9.55
N GLU A 138 1.14 -1.46 9.82
CA GLU A 138 2.18 -0.73 9.10
C GLU A 138 2.99 -1.66 8.17
N SER A 139 2.62 -1.69 6.89
CA SER A 139 3.28 -2.50 5.84
C SER A 139 4.54 -1.84 5.24
N GLN A 140 4.95 -0.67 5.73
CA GLN A 140 6.07 0.16 5.23
C GLN A 140 7.47 -0.31 5.68
N GLY A 141 7.63 -1.63 5.91
CA GLY A 141 8.81 -2.22 6.53
C GLY A 141 9.19 -3.59 5.97
N LYS A 142 10.47 -3.96 6.09
CA LYS A 142 11.06 -5.13 5.43
C LYS A 142 10.49 -6.47 5.92
N THR A 143 10.11 -7.30 4.94
CA THR A 143 10.23 -8.78 4.88
C THR A 143 9.83 -9.58 6.13
N THR A 144 8.57 -10.04 6.14
CA THR A 144 8.04 -11.11 7.05
C THR A 144 6.78 -11.78 6.51
N LEU A 145 6.34 -11.45 5.28
CA LEU A 145 5.14 -12.05 4.68
C LEU A 145 5.32 -13.55 4.45
N SER A 146 6.52 -13.95 4.04
CA SER A 146 6.98 -15.33 3.94
C SER A 146 6.82 -16.16 5.21
N GLU A 147 7.00 -15.55 6.39
CA GLU A 147 6.78 -16.24 7.66
C GLU A 147 5.29 -16.53 7.88
N ALA A 148 4.43 -15.53 7.64
CA ALA A 148 2.97 -15.68 7.74
C ALA A 148 2.41 -16.68 6.71
N ILE A 149 2.90 -16.68 5.47
CA ILE A 149 2.50 -17.65 4.43
C ILE A 149 2.92 -19.08 4.83
N ARG A 150 4.16 -19.28 5.31
CA ARG A 150 4.61 -20.59 5.80
C ARG A 150 3.80 -21.04 7.01
N ALA A 151 3.54 -20.14 7.97
CA ALA A 151 2.72 -20.43 9.15
C ALA A 151 1.27 -20.77 8.82
N ALA A 152 0.67 -20.15 7.80
CA ALA A 152 -0.67 -20.52 7.30
C ALA A 152 -0.68 -21.94 6.74
N ALA A 153 0.30 -22.29 5.91
CA ALA A 153 0.43 -23.61 5.31
C ALA A 153 0.79 -24.71 6.33
N ASP A 154 1.61 -24.39 7.34
CA ASP A 154 1.95 -25.32 8.44
C ASP A 154 0.80 -25.53 9.43
N GLN A 155 -0.12 -24.57 9.53
CA GLN A 155 -1.37 -24.69 10.30
C GLN A 155 -2.53 -25.31 9.50
N GLY A 156 -2.29 -25.74 8.26
CA GLY A 156 -3.26 -26.51 7.45
C GLY A 156 -4.33 -25.66 6.77
N ALA A 157 -4.01 -24.43 6.35
CA ALA A 157 -4.88 -23.66 5.46
C ALA A 157 -4.99 -24.29 4.07
N ASP A 158 -6.20 -24.39 3.52
CA ASP A 158 -6.46 -24.74 2.12
C ASP A 158 -6.37 -23.51 1.20
N VAL A 159 -6.68 -22.33 1.75
CA VAL A 159 -6.74 -21.06 1.03
C VAL A 159 -6.03 -20.00 1.88
N ILE A 160 -5.08 -19.26 1.31
CA ILE A 160 -4.39 -18.15 1.96
C ILE A 160 -4.85 -16.85 1.30
N ASN A 161 -5.69 -16.09 2.01
CA ASN A 161 -6.16 -14.77 1.62
C ASN A 161 -5.17 -13.68 2.07
N MET A 162 -4.66 -12.92 1.11
CA MET A 162 -3.82 -11.73 1.33
C MET A 162 -4.46 -10.51 0.68
N SER A 163 -5.36 -9.85 1.41
CA SER A 163 -6.05 -8.62 0.98
C SER A 163 -5.14 -7.38 1.09
N LEU A 164 -3.88 -7.51 0.69
CA LEU A 164 -2.80 -6.54 0.92
C LEU A 164 -1.91 -6.41 -0.32
N ALA A 165 -1.38 -5.21 -0.54
CA ALA A 165 -0.38 -4.92 -1.57
C ALA A 165 0.77 -4.12 -0.94
N ARG A 166 2.02 -4.44 -1.30
CA ARG A 166 3.22 -3.90 -0.63
C ARG A 166 4.07 -3.05 -1.57
N TYR A 167 4.38 -1.85 -1.09
CA TYR A 167 5.59 -1.12 -1.48
C TYR A 167 6.76 -1.74 -0.74
N ASN A 168 7.89 -1.92 -1.42
CA ASN A 168 9.17 -2.09 -0.75
C ASN A 168 9.87 -0.73 -0.64
N ASN A 169 10.84 -0.62 0.27
CA ASN A 169 11.59 0.61 0.49
C ASN A 169 12.70 0.83 -0.59
N THR A 170 12.57 0.23 -1.79
CA THR A 170 13.45 0.47 -2.96
C THR A 170 12.83 1.42 -3.99
N GLY A 171 11.49 1.56 -3.98
CA GLY A 171 10.74 2.36 -4.96
C GLY A 171 10.27 1.61 -6.20
N ASP A 172 10.77 0.39 -6.44
CA ASP A 172 10.21 -0.52 -7.45
C ASP A 172 8.94 -1.20 -6.91
N LEU A 173 7.79 -0.91 -7.52
CA LEU A 173 6.49 -1.46 -7.15
C LEU A 173 6.30 -2.93 -7.59
N THR A 174 7.22 -3.47 -8.39
CA THR A 174 7.13 -4.80 -9.02
C THR A 174 8.14 -5.81 -8.46
N TYR A 175 9.19 -5.37 -7.75
CA TYR A 175 10.22 -6.25 -7.20
C TYR A 175 9.66 -7.34 -6.27
N ILE A 176 9.84 -8.60 -6.67
CA ILE A 176 9.46 -9.80 -5.89
C ILE A 176 10.60 -10.19 -4.95
N ASN A 177 10.33 -10.17 -3.65
CA ASN A 177 11.22 -10.72 -2.63
C ASN A 177 11.38 -12.26 -2.79
N PRO A 178 12.61 -12.80 -2.95
CA PRO A 178 12.84 -14.23 -3.08
C PRO A 178 12.25 -15.09 -1.94
N LEU A 179 12.29 -14.60 -0.69
CA LEU A 179 11.74 -15.35 0.45
C LEU A 179 10.22 -15.51 0.35
N ASP A 180 9.52 -14.47 -0.12
CA ASP A 180 8.05 -14.51 -0.29
C ASP A 180 7.68 -15.43 -1.46
N ARG A 181 8.47 -15.44 -2.55
CA ARG A 181 8.38 -16.43 -3.65
C ARG A 181 8.57 -17.87 -3.15
N GLU A 182 9.60 -18.14 -2.34
CA GLU A 182 9.80 -19.46 -1.73
C GLU A 182 8.63 -19.88 -0.83
N ALA A 183 8.02 -18.93 -0.11
CA ALA A 183 6.89 -19.20 0.76
C ALA A 183 5.61 -19.52 -0.03
N VAL A 184 5.36 -18.85 -1.16
CA VAL A 184 4.29 -19.24 -2.10
C VAL A 184 4.52 -20.65 -2.64
N ALA A 185 5.75 -20.99 -3.05
CA ALA A 185 6.10 -22.36 -3.47
C ALA A 185 5.87 -23.41 -2.37
N TYR A 186 6.23 -23.08 -1.13
CA TYR A 186 6.01 -23.94 0.04
C TYR A 186 4.52 -24.17 0.32
N ALA A 187 3.70 -23.11 0.25
CA ALA A 187 2.26 -23.20 0.46
C ALA A 187 1.54 -24.01 -0.64
N LEU A 188 1.86 -23.77 -1.91
CA LEU A 188 1.37 -24.60 -3.03
C LEU A 188 1.77 -26.07 -2.86
N GLY A 189 3.02 -26.33 -2.46
CA GLY A 189 3.54 -27.67 -2.16
C GLY A 189 2.90 -28.36 -0.94
N LYS A 190 2.20 -27.61 -0.09
CA LYS A 190 1.34 -28.12 1.00
C LYS A 190 -0.11 -28.36 0.58
N GLY A 191 -0.49 -27.97 -0.64
CA GLY A 191 -1.86 -28.04 -1.15
C GLY A 191 -2.69 -26.77 -0.90
N ALA A 192 -2.10 -25.72 -0.33
CA ALA A 192 -2.77 -24.44 -0.09
C ALA A 192 -2.70 -23.55 -1.34
N ILE A 193 -3.83 -22.98 -1.78
CA ILE A 193 -3.80 -21.91 -2.79
C ILE A 193 -3.53 -20.55 -2.13
N ILE A 194 -2.99 -19.61 -2.91
CA ILE A 194 -2.71 -18.25 -2.45
C ILE A 194 -3.52 -17.28 -3.31
N VAL A 195 -4.31 -16.42 -2.68
CA VAL A 195 -5.22 -15.46 -3.33
C VAL A 195 -4.87 -14.07 -2.81
N ALA A 196 -4.57 -13.12 -3.70
CA ALA A 196 -4.10 -11.80 -3.31
C ALA A 196 -4.72 -10.68 -4.16
N GLY A 197 -4.98 -9.53 -3.54
CA GLY A 197 -5.55 -8.38 -4.23
C GLY A 197 -4.55 -7.71 -5.15
N ALA A 198 -4.95 -7.42 -6.39
CA ALA A 198 -4.08 -6.82 -7.40
C ALA A 198 -3.48 -5.46 -6.99
N GLY A 199 -4.18 -4.71 -6.14
CA GLY A 199 -3.83 -3.36 -5.71
C GLY A 199 -4.89 -2.34 -6.13
N ASN A 200 -4.94 -1.22 -5.42
CA ASN A 200 -5.88 -0.12 -5.70
C ASN A 200 -5.10 1.08 -6.26
N THR A 201 -5.47 1.63 -7.42
CA THR A 201 -4.60 2.54 -8.18
C THR A 201 -4.27 3.86 -7.47
N GLU A 202 -5.18 4.38 -6.64
CA GLU A 202 -4.93 5.55 -5.78
C GLU A 202 -3.88 5.29 -4.68
N GLN A 203 -3.63 4.03 -4.37
CA GLN A 203 -2.63 3.57 -3.40
C GLN A 203 -1.38 3.10 -4.17
N THR A 204 -1.49 1.99 -4.89
CA THR A 204 -0.37 1.22 -5.46
C THR A 204 0.08 1.68 -6.85
N GLY A 205 -0.58 2.70 -7.42
CA GLY A 205 -0.44 2.99 -8.84
C GLY A 205 -1.07 1.90 -9.74
N PRO A 206 -0.89 1.99 -11.07
CA PRO A 206 -1.64 1.19 -12.04
C PRO A 206 -1.16 -0.26 -12.19
N VAL A 207 -0.08 -0.67 -11.53
CA VAL A 207 0.60 -1.96 -11.71
C VAL A 207 0.26 -2.96 -10.60
N ILE A 208 0.15 -4.24 -10.94
CA ILE A 208 0.03 -5.31 -9.94
C ILE A 208 1.36 -5.41 -9.17
N SER A 209 1.27 -5.43 -7.85
CA SER A 209 2.42 -5.38 -6.93
C SER A 209 2.49 -6.63 -6.02
N PRO A 210 3.62 -6.88 -5.34
CA PRO A 210 3.74 -8.02 -4.43
C PRO A 210 2.72 -7.93 -3.27
N PRO A 211 2.11 -9.05 -2.85
CA PRO A 211 2.38 -10.43 -3.28
C PRO A 211 1.60 -10.89 -4.52
N ALA A 212 0.65 -10.10 -5.05
CA ALA A 212 -0.22 -10.54 -6.15
C ALA A 212 0.54 -10.76 -7.47
N ASN A 213 1.67 -10.10 -7.69
CA ASN A 213 2.50 -10.30 -8.88
C ASN A 213 3.45 -11.51 -8.81
N ILE A 214 3.44 -12.30 -7.74
CA ILE A 214 4.29 -13.49 -7.59
C ILE A 214 3.66 -14.64 -8.40
N PRO A 215 4.38 -15.27 -9.36
CA PRO A 215 3.88 -16.46 -10.06
C PRO A 215 3.47 -17.54 -9.07
N GLY A 216 2.33 -18.19 -9.32
CA GLY A 216 1.70 -19.12 -8.39
C GLY A 216 0.65 -18.51 -7.46
N VAL A 217 0.54 -17.18 -7.40
CA VAL A 217 -0.53 -16.46 -6.68
C VAL A 217 -1.69 -16.14 -7.63
N LEU A 218 -2.93 -16.38 -7.19
CA LEU A 218 -4.13 -15.95 -7.89
C LEU A 218 -4.37 -14.45 -7.61
N ALA A 219 -3.87 -13.59 -8.50
CA ALA A 219 -4.09 -12.15 -8.45
C ALA A 219 -5.55 -11.80 -8.76
N VAL A 220 -6.22 -11.09 -7.84
CA VAL A 220 -7.63 -10.71 -7.95
C VAL A 220 -7.78 -9.24 -8.29
N THR A 221 -8.30 -8.96 -9.49
CA THR A 221 -8.65 -7.60 -9.95
C THR A 221 -10.10 -7.26 -9.62
N GLY A 222 -10.43 -5.97 -9.65
CA GLY A 222 -11.72 -5.46 -9.20
C GLY A 222 -12.76 -5.25 -10.31
N LEU A 223 -14.01 -5.61 -10.01
CA LEU A 223 -15.20 -5.30 -10.80
C LEU A 223 -16.08 -4.24 -10.11
N ASP A 224 -16.82 -3.49 -10.91
CA ASP A 224 -17.80 -2.52 -10.47
C ASP A 224 -19.21 -3.13 -10.26
N ARG A 225 -20.19 -2.28 -9.89
CA ARG A 225 -21.61 -2.68 -9.74
C ARG A 225 -22.27 -3.23 -11.01
N ASN A 226 -21.74 -2.92 -12.19
CA ASN A 226 -22.24 -3.42 -13.47
C ASN A 226 -21.59 -4.77 -13.85
N GLY A 227 -20.54 -5.18 -13.13
CA GLY A 227 -19.70 -6.32 -13.46
C GLY A 227 -18.65 -6.01 -14.53
N GLU A 228 -18.37 -4.73 -14.78
CA GLU A 228 -17.28 -4.25 -15.65
C GLU A 228 -16.02 -3.99 -14.83
N PHE A 229 -14.85 -3.90 -15.46
CA PHE A 229 -13.58 -3.64 -14.76
C PHE A 229 -13.59 -2.28 -14.04
N TRP A 230 -13.33 -2.30 -12.73
CA TRP A 230 -13.21 -1.08 -11.94
C TRP A 230 -11.88 -0.39 -12.19
N THR A 231 -11.91 0.87 -12.65
CA THR A 231 -10.73 1.69 -12.94
C THR A 231 -9.84 2.00 -11.72
N GLY A 232 -10.33 1.74 -10.50
CA GLY A 232 -9.54 1.78 -9.28
C GLY A 232 -8.75 0.50 -9.01
N SER A 233 -8.92 -0.58 -9.78
CA SER A 233 -8.08 -1.79 -9.72
C SER A 233 -6.78 -1.60 -10.49
N ALA A 234 -5.67 -2.08 -9.93
CA ALA A 234 -4.42 -2.26 -10.68
C ALA A 234 -4.58 -3.26 -11.84
N THR A 235 -3.66 -3.19 -12.79
CA THR A 235 -3.62 -3.98 -14.04
C THR A 235 -2.22 -4.51 -14.30
N GLY A 236 -2.10 -5.67 -14.97
CA GLY A 236 -0.81 -6.27 -15.27
C GLY A 236 -0.92 -7.67 -15.90
N PRO A 237 0.15 -8.17 -16.55
CA PRO A 237 0.19 -9.52 -17.12
C PRO A 237 0.06 -10.64 -16.07
N GLU A 238 0.05 -10.31 -14.78
CA GLU A 238 -0.14 -11.21 -13.65
C GLU A 238 -1.61 -11.42 -13.28
N ALA A 239 -2.55 -10.63 -13.83
CA ALA A 239 -3.98 -10.70 -13.51
C ALA A 239 -4.53 -12.14 -13.59
N GLY A 240 -5.14 -12.62 -12.51
CA GLY A 240 -5.63 -13.99 -12.38
C GLY A 240 -7.11 -14.09 -12.67
N ILE A 241 -7.94 -13.34 -11.93
CA ILE A 241 -9.39 -13.35 -12.06
C ILE A 241 -9.97 -12.02 -11.57
N ALA A 242 -11.08 -11.55 -12.17
CA ALA A 242 -11.79 -10.36 -11.69
C ALA A 242 -13.03 -10.71 -10.85
N ALA A 243 -13.24 -10.01 -9.74
CA ALA A 243 -14.41 -10.20 -8.87
C ALA A 243 -14.93 -8.86 -8.29
N PRO A 244 -16.19 -8.79 -7.80
CA PRO A 244 -16.78 -7.59 -7.21
C PRO A 244 -15.86 -6.85 -6.23
N ALA A 245 -15.62 -5.56 -6.47
CA ALA A 245 -14.70 -4.74 -5.67
C ALA A 245 -15.25 -3.37 -5.27
N THR A 246 -16.11 -2.73 -6.07
CA THR A 246 -16.69 -1.42 -5.71
C THR A 246 -17.88 -1.57 -4.78
N ASP A 247 -18.09 -0.61 -3.89
CA ASP A 247 -19.29 -0.50 -3.07
C ASP A 247 -19.68 -1.81 -2.33
N ILE A 248 -18.68 -2.52 -1.80
CA ILE A 248 -18.89 -3.71 -0.99
C ILE A 248 -19.24 -3.26 0.43
N PHE A 249 -20.37 -3.74 0.94
CA PHE A 249 -20.82 -3.48 2.30
C PHE A 249 -20.19 -4.48 3.26
N MET A 250 -19.57 -3.98 4.33
CA MET A 250 -18.70 -4.74 5.24
C MET A 250 -18.71 -4.16 6.67
N ALA A 251 -18.22 -4.92 7.64
CA ALA A 251 -18.04 -4.44 9.01
C ALA A 251 -17.02 -3.28 9.03
N GLN A 252 -17.28 -2.27 9.87
CA GLN A 252 -16.41 -1.11 10.05
C GLN A 252 -16.36 -0.70 11.54
N PRO A 253 -15.34 0.05 12.00
CA PRO A 253 -15.33 0.59 13.35
C PRO A 253 -16.51 1.55 13.58
N GLU A 254 -17.14 1.45 14.74
CA GLU A 254 -18.16 2.41 15.19
C GLU A 254 -17.60 3.85 15.36
N THR A 255 -16.27 3.98 15.45
CA THR A 255 -15.53 5.24 15.42
C THR A 255 -15.40 5.86 14.03
N GLN A 256 -15.62 5.09 12.95
CA GLN A 256 -15.63 5.57 11.56
C GLN A 256 -17.06 5.74 11.04
N VAL A 257 -17.95 4.79 11.33
CA VAL A 257 -19.37 4.84 10.91
C VAL A 257 -20.26 4.45 12.08
N LEU A 258 -21.21 5.30 12.46
CA LEU A 258 -22.04 5.15 13.67
C LEU A 258 -22.89 3.86 13.74
N SER A 259 -23.06 3.17 12.61
CA SER A 259 -23.71 1.85 12.50
C SER A 259 -22.79 0.67 12.81
N GLY A 260 -21.46 0.86 12.79
CA GLY A 260 -20.49 -0.25 12.79
C GLY A 260 -20.40 -1.03 11.46
N TYR A 261 -20.91 -0.44 10.38
CA TYR A 261 -20.93 -1.00 9.03
C TYR A 261 -20.76 0.10 8.00
N GLY A 262 -20.10 -0.20 6.88
CA GLY A 262 -19.94 0.77 5.80
C GLY A 262 -19.67 0.14 4.45
N THR A 263 -19.83 0.97 3.43
CA THR A 263 -19.54 0.66 2.03
C THR A 263 -18.10 1.06 1.72
N SER A 264 -17.31 0.17 1.12
CA SER A 264 -15.94 0.48 0.66
C SER A 264 -15.64 -0.15 -0.71
N SER A 265 -14.64 0.39 -1.40
CA SER A 265 -14.21 -0.04 -2.74
C SER A 265 -12.74 -0.45 -2.72
N GLY A 266 -12.43 -1.68 -3.10
CA GLY A 266 -11.05 -2.17 -3.13
C GLY A 266 -10.89 -3.64 -3.53
N THR A 267 -9.77 -3.98 -4.16
CA THR A 267 -9.42 -5.36 -4.54
C THR A 267 -9.33 -6.30 -3.33
N SER A 268 -9.12 -5.76 -2.12
CA SER A 268 -9.23 -6.47 -0.84
C SER A 268 -10.54 -7.26 -0.72
N ALA A 269 -11.67 -6.62 -1.03
CA ALA A 269 -13.00 -7.24 -0.90
C ALA A 269 -13.22 -8.34 -1.96
N ALA A 270 -12.74 -8.10 -3.18
CA ALA A 270 -12.73 -9.09 -4.26
C ALA A 270 -11.91 -10.34 -3.85
N THR A 271 -10.74 -10.13 -3.23
CA THR A 271 -9.86 -11.19 -2.71
C THR A 271 -10.58 -12.04 -1.66
N ALA A 272 -11.26 -11.38 -0.71
CA ALA A 272 -12.06 -12.06 0.32
C ALA A 272 -13.21 -12.90 -0.28
N MET A 273 -13.89 -12.39 -1.31
CA MET A 273 -14.94 -13.14 -2.01
C MET A 273 -14.39 -14.33 -2.81
N VAL A 274 -13.30 -14.15 -3.56
CA VAL A 274 -12.64 -15.25 -4.29
C VAL A 274 -12.15 -16.34 -3.34
N SER A 275 -11.57 -15.97 -2.18
CA SER A 275 -11.15 -16.92 -1.14
C SER A 275 -12.32 -17.69 -0.53
N GLY A 276 -13.46 -17.02 -0.30
CA GLY A 276 -14.70 -17.67 0.12
C GLY A 276 -15.23 -18.67 -0.91
N ILE A 277 -15.29 -18.29 -2.20
CA ILE A 277 -15.71 -19.19 -3.28
C ILE A 277 -14.73 -20.36 -3.43
N ALA A 278 -13.42 -20.15 -3.32
CA ALA A 278 -12.43 -21.21 -3.33
C ALA A 278 -12.68 -22.23 -2.20
N ALA A 279 -13.10 -21.77 -1.02
CA ALA A 279 -13.49 -22.67 0.07
C ALA A 279 -14.79 -23.43 -0.20
N LEU A 280 -15.78 -22.84 -0.88
CA LEU A 280 -16.96 -23.58 -1.34
C LEU A 280 -16.60 -24.65 -2.37
N VAL A 281 -15.68 -24.34 -3.29
CA VAL A 281 -15.16 -25.30 -4.29
C VAL A 281 -14.40 -26.44 -3.60
N LYS A 282 -13.49 -26.14 -2.66
CA LYS A 282 -12.73 -27.14 -1.90
C LYS A 282 -13.62 -28.00 -1.00
N ALA A 283 -14.67 -27.43 -0.39
CA ALA A 283 -15.64 -28.18 0.40
C ALA A 283 -16.51 -29.12 -0.46
N LYS A 284 -16.74 -28.77 -1.74
CA LYS A 284 -17.43 -29.62 -2.72
C LYS A 284 -16.53 -30.72 -3.29
N HIS A 285 -15.27 -30.37 -3.56
CA HIS A 285 -14.28 -31.19 -4.26
C HIS A 285 -13.00 -31.31 -3.39
N PRO A 286 -13.04 -32.07 -2.27
CA PRO A 286 -11.95 -32.08 -1.29
C PRO A 286 -10.62 -32.62 -1.83
N ASP A 287 -10.68 -33.51 -2.83
CA ASP A 287 -9.51 -34.16 -3.43
C ASP A 287 -8.73 -33.26 -4.42
N LEU A 288 -9.17 -32.02 -4.67
CA LEU A 288 -8.41 -31.08 -5.51
C LEU A 288 -7.12 -30.63 -4.82
N ASP A 289 -6.00 -30.77 -5.52
CA ASP A 289 -4.76 -30.08 -5.20
C ASP A 289 -4.83 -28.57 -5.52
N ALA A 290 -3.80 -27.80 -5.12
CA ALA A 290 -3.76 -26.35 -5.30
C ALA A 290 -3.84 -25.92 -6.77
N ILE A 291 -3.14 -26.63 -7.67
CA ILE A 291 -3.14 -26.33 -9.13
C ILE A 291 -4.54 -26.54 -9.70
N ASN A 292 -5.21 -27.63 -9.32
CA ASN A 292 -6.53 -28.00 -9.82
C ASN A 292 -7.68 -27.23 -9.15
N LEU A 293 -7.46 -26.65 -7.97
CA LEU A 293 -8.34 -25.64 -7.39
C LEU A 293 -8.19 -24.28 -8.12
N ILE A 294 -6.97 -23.81 -8.37
CA ILE A 294 -6.72 -22.59 -9.17
C ILE A 294 -7.32 -22.74 -10.58
N ASN A 295 -7.01 -23.85 -11.26
CA ASN A 295 -7.54 -24.16 -12.60
C ASN A 295 -9.07 -24.24 -12.63
N ARG A 296 -9.72 -24.74 -11.57
CA ARG A 296 -11.19 -24.72 -11.49
C ARG A 296 -11.74 -23.29 -11.38
N LEU A 297 -11.09 -22.41 -10.62
CA LEU A 297 -11.50 -21.01 -10.48
C LEU A 297 -11.29 -20.21 -11.78
N THR A 298 -10.17 -20.44 -12.49
CA THR A 298 -9.82 -19.70 -13.72
C THR A 298 -10.51 -20.25 -14.96
N ALA A 299 -10.59 -21.57 -15.15
CA ALA A 299 -11.18 -22.17 -16.34
C ALA A 299 -12.72 -22.08 -16.39
N THR A 300 -13.38 -21.73 -15.27
CA THR A 300 -14.82 -21.39 -15.24
C THR A 300 -15.08 -19.89 -15.16
N ALA A 301 -14.04 -19.05 -15.22
CA ALA A 301 -14.24 -17.62 -15.31
C ALA A 301 -14.89 -17.25 -16.66
N ARG A 302 -15.77 -16.24 -16.64
CA ARG A 302 -16.41 -15.72 -17.85
C ARG A 302 -15.46 -14.74 -18.53
N ASP A 303 -14.94 -15.15 -19.69
CA ASP A 303 -14.16 -14.30 -20.60
C ASP A 303 -14.83 -12.92 -20.78
N ALA A 304 -14.05 -11.86 -20.56
CA ALA A 304 -14.49 -10.49 -20.46
C ALA A 304 -13.31 -9.55 -20.77
N GLY A 305 -13.57 -8.39 -21.38
CA GLY A 305 -12.53 -7.50 -21.87
C GLY A 305 -12.01 -7.94 -23.24
N THR A 306 -10.71 -8.22 -23.34
CA THR A 306 -10.06 -8.71 -24.57
C THR A 306 -10.13 -10.24 -24.61
N PRO A 307 -10.70 -10.88 -25.66
CA PRO A 307 -10.95 -12.31 -25.67
C PRO A 307 -9.75 -13.18 -25.32
N GLY A 308 -9.93 -14.04 -24.31
CA GLY A 308 -8.86 -14.85 -23.72
C GLY A 308 -8.29 -14.22 -22.44
N ARG A 309 -6.97 -14.32 -22.24
CA ARG A 309 -6.33 -13.79 -21.03
C ARG A 309 -5.81 -12.37 -21.24
N ASP A 310 -6.28 -11.42 -20.45
CA ASP A 310 -5.88 -10.01 -20.53
C ASP A 310 -5.40 -9.43 -19.18
N ALA A 311 -4.91 -8.18 -19.20
CA ALA A 311 -4.30 -7.51 -18.06
C ALA A 311 -5.29 -6.86 -17.08
N GLN A 312 -6.60 -6.94 -17.37
CA GLN A 312 -7.69 -6.36 -16.57
C GLN A 312 -8.51 -7.46 -15.89
N TYR A 313 -8.95 -8.47 -16.65
CA TYR A 313 -9.79 -9.55 -16.16
C TYR A 313 -9.00 -10.83 -15.82
N GLY A 314 -7.73 -10.93 -16.24
CA GLY A 314 -6.97 -12.16 -16.12
C GLY A 314 -7.59 -13.25 -16.98
N PHE A 315 -7.96 -14.38 -16.39
CA PHE A 315 -8.72 -15.45 -17.06
C PHE A 315 -10.21 -15.13 -17.25
N GLY A 316 -10.73 -14.05 -16.63
CA GLY A 316 -12.10 -13.58 -16.81
C GLY A 316 -12.75 -13.06 -15.53
N ALA A 317 -14.00 -12.65 -15.65
CA ALA A 317 -14.86 -12.29 -14.53
C ALA A 317 -15.38 -13.57 -13.82
N MET A 318 -15.25 -13.67 -12.49
CA MET A 318 -15.59 -14.89 -11.74
C MET A 318 -17.07 -15.29 -11.91
N ASP A 319 -17.31 -16.55 -12.29
CA ASP A 319 -18.61 -17.23 -12.13
C ASP A 319 -18.51 -18.26 -10.99
N ALA A 320 -19.05 -17.89 -9.83
CA ALA A 320 -19.03 -18.70 -8.62
C ALA A 320 -19.85 -20.00 -8.73
N LEU A 321 -20.92 -19.99 -9.54
CA LEU A 321 -21.78 -21.16 -9.72
C LEU A 321 -21.11 -22.17 -10.65
N ALA A 322 -20.49 -21.71 -11.73
CA ALA A 322 -19.69 -22.55 -12.61
C ALA A 322 -18.47 -23.13 -11.87
N ALA A 323 -17.75 -22.33 -11.09
CA ALA A 323 -16.59 -22.80 -10.31
C ALA A 323 -16.93 -23.97 -9.37
N VAL A 324 -18.10 -23.93 -8.71
CA VAL A 324 -18.56 -25.02 -7.82
C VAL A 324 -19.12 -26.22 -8.59
N SER A 325 -19.84 -25.99 -9.70
CA SER A 325 -20.67 -27.02 -10.35
C SER A 325 -20.11 -27.65 -11.62
N ALA A 326 -19.08 -27.08 -12.26
CA ALA A 326 -18.60 -27.53 -13.56
C ALA A 326 -17.61 -28.71 -13.50
N ASP A 327 -17.72 -29.58 -14.52
CA ASP A 327 -16.74 -30.61 -14.85
C ASP A 327 -15.52 -29.99 -15.55
N VAL A 328 -14.58 -29.45 -14.75
CA VAL A 328 -13.31 -28.90 -15.24
C VAL A 328 -12.27 -30.03 -15.34
N PRO A 329 -11.64 -30.24 -16.53
CA PRO A 329 -10.53 -31.17 -16.69
C PRO A 329 -9.33 -30.81 -15.81
N ALA A 330 -8.66 -31.82 -15.26
CA ALA A 330 -7.46 -31.63 -14.45
C ALA A 330 -6.24 -31.23 -15.31
N VAL A 331 -5.35 -30.42 -14.73
CA VAL A 331 -4.09 -29.95 -15.33
C VAL A 331 -2.91 -30.21 -14.41
N THR A 332 -1.70 -30.23 -14.97
CA THR A 332 -0.44 -30.50 -14.25
C THR A 332 0.50 -29.30 -14.16
N ALA A 333 0.18 -28.20 -14.84
CA ALA A 333 0.94 -26.94 -14.81
C ALA A 333 0.05 -25.85 -14.20
N ASN A 334 0.63 -24.94 -13.43
CA ASN A 334 -0.13 -23.92 -12.72
C ASN A 334 -0.62 -22.82 -13.70
N PRO A 335 -1.93 -22.54 -13.80
CA PRO A 335 -2.45 -21.51 -14.71
C PRO A 335 -1.93 -20.09 -14.43
N VAL A 336 -1.52 -19.79 -13.20
CA VAL A 336 -0.91 -18.49 -12.81
C VAL A 336 0.62 -18.56 -12.74
N GLY A 337 1.22 -19.53 -13.44
CA GLY A 337 2.66 -19.79 -13.47
C GLY A 337 3.17 -20.47 -12.19
N ASP A 338 4.37 -21.03 -12.23
CA ASP A 338 4.99 -21.68 -11.09
C ASP A 338 6.04 -20.76 -10.41
N PRO A 339 6.06 -20.60 -9.07
CA PRO A 339 6.86 -19.56 -8.41
C PRO A 339 8.37 -19.67 -8.64
N MET A 340 8.85 -20.88 -8.93
CA MET A 340 10.28 -21.21 -9.08
C MET A 340 10.75 -21.20 -10.54
N ASP A 341 9.88 -20.92 -11.51
CA ASP A 341 10.29 -20.73 -12.90
C ASP A 341 11.25 -19.55 -13.03
N GLY A 342 12.34 -19.75 -13.79
CA GLY A 342 13.44 -18.79 -13.92
C GLY A 342 14.37 -18.69 -12.70
N ALA A 343 13.94 -19.09 -11.49
CA ALA A 343 14.71 -18.93 -10.26
C ALA A 343 16.05 -19.72 -10.22
N ALA A 344 16.24 -20.68 -11.14
CA ALA A 344 17.50 -21.40 -11.31
C ALA A 344 18.58 -20.65 -12.12
N GLY A 345 18.30 -19.45 -12.63
CA GLY A 345 19.22 -18.68 -13.48
C GLY A 345 20.34 -17.95 -12.73
N ASP A 346 20.02 -17.31 -11.61
CA ASP A 346 20.89 -16.30 -10.96
C ASP A 346 22.00 -16.89 -10.06
N ALA A 347 22.39 -18.14 -10.31
CA ALA A 347 23.50 -18.81 -9.62
C ALA A 347 24.86 -18.61 -10.32
N THR A 348 24.91 -17.92 -11.46
CA THR A 348 26.16 -17.32 -11.95
C THR A 348 26.54 -16.13 -11.07
N PRO A 349 27.75 -16.05 -10.51
CA PRO A 349 28.25 -14.79 -9.99
C PRO A 349 28.23 -13.78 -11.13
N ALA A 350 27.53 -12.65 -10.94
CA ALA A 350 27.66 -11.54 -11.86
C ALA A 350 29.14 -11.12 -11.89
N GLU A 351 29.76 -11.12 -13.06
CA GLU A 351 30.97 -10.33 -13.25
C GLU A 351 30.61 -8.88 -12.92
N GLU A 352 31.45 -8.18 -12.14
CA GLU A 352 31.20 -6.78 -11.81
C GLU A 352 31.35 -5.92 -13.08
N GLU A 353 30.26 -5.76 -13.83
CA GLU A 353 30.00 -4.63 -14.73
C GLU A 353 30.15 -3.34 -13.91
N GLY A 354 31.40 -2.87 -13.88
CA GLY A 354 31.89 -1.98 -12.83
C GLY A 354 31.07 -0.69 -12.78
N SER A 355 30.53 -0.38 -11.59
CA SER A 355 29.56 0.69 -11.41
C SER A 355 29.94 1.99 -12.15
N PRO A 356 29.00 2.69 -12.80
CA PRO A 356 29.31 3.85 -13.65
C PRO A 356 30.02 5.00 -12.89
N LEU A 357 29.95 5.00 -11.56
CA LEU A 357 30.76 5.83 -10.66
C LEU A 357 32.28 5.72 -10.93
N ALA A 358 32.78 4.54 -11.32
CA ALA A 358 34.18 4.35 -11.73
C ALA A 358 34.52 5.15 -13.00
N GLY A 359 33.61 5.21 -13.97
CA GLY A 359 33.75 6.07 -15.17
C GLY A 359 33.78 7.56 -14.81
N TYR A 360 32.88 8.00 -13.92
CA TYR A 360 32.85 9.39 -13.46
C TYR A 360 34.08 9.78 -12.63
N LEU A 361 34.68 8.86 -11.87
CA LEU A 361 35.94 9.11 -11.15
C LEU A 361 37.10 9.43 -12.10
N TRP A 362 37.26 8.69 -13.20
CA TRP A 362 38.29 9.00 -14.20
C TRP A 362 38.05 10.33 -14.90
N ILE A 363 36.79 10.70 -15.18
CA ILE A 363 36.42 12.01 -15.74
C ILE A 363 36.78 13.13 -14.75
N ALA A 364 36.45 12.97 -13.46
CA ALA A 364 36.78 13.94 -12.42
C ALA A 364 38.30 14.14 -12.25
N VAL A 365 39.08 13.05 -12.28
CA VAL A 365 40.55 13.09 -12.25
C VAL A 365 41.11 13.79 -13.51
N ALA A 366 40.58 13.48 -14.70
CA ALA A 366 41.02 14.13 -15.94
C ALA A 366 40.75 15.65 -15.93
N VAL A 367 39.56 16.07 -15.47
CA VAL A 367 39.21 17.49 -15.30
C VAL A 367 40.14 18.17 -14.28
N ALA A 368 40.42 17.52 -13.14
CA ALA A 368 41.35 18.05 -12.14
C ALA A 368 42.77 18.23 -12.70
N VAL A 369 43.28 17.27 -13.49
CA VAL A 369 44.58 17.37 -14.16
C VAL A 369 44.60 18.52 -15.18
N VAL A 370 43.54 18.69 -15.98
CA VAL A 370 43.44 19.82 -16.92
C VAL A 370 43.42 21.17 -16.19
N VAL A 371 42.69 21.29 -15.07
CA VAL A 371 42.67 22.50 -14.24
C VAL A 371 44.06 22.80 -13.65
N VAL A 372 44.77 21.79 -13.12
CA VAL A 372 46.14 21.96 -12.61
C VAL A 372 47.10 22.38 -13.74
N LEU A 373 47.01 21.77 -14.93
CA LEU A 373 47.82 22.16 -16.09
C LEU A 373 47.53 23.60 -16.54
N LEU A 374 46.27 24.03 -16.54
CA LEU A 374 45.90 25.42 -16.84
C LEU A 374 46.47 26.40 -15.79
N ILE A 375 46.42 26.07 -14.50
CA ILE A 375 47.03 26.87 -13.42
C ILE A 375 48.55 26.96 -13.61
N VAL A 376 49.23 25.86 -13.95
CA VAL A 376 50.68 25.84 -14.24
C VAL A 376 51.00 26.67 -15.49
N VAL A 377 50.22 26.58 -16.57
CA VAL A 377 50.40 27.39 -17.78
C VAL A 377 50.22 28.89 -17.47
N VAL A 378 49.19 29.27 -16.70
CA VAL A 378 48.97 30.65 -16.26
C VAL A 378 50.14 31.15 -15.40
N ALA A 379 50.65 30.34 -14.47
CA ALA A 379 51.82 30.69 -13.65
C ALA A 379 53.11 30.84 -14.49
N VAL A 380 53.32 29.98 -15.49
CA VAL A 380 54.45 30.07 -16.44
C VAL A 380 54.32 31.30 -17.34
N VAL A 381 53.12 31.67 -17.80
CA VAL A 381 52.90 32.91 -18.57
C VAL A 381 53.09 34.15 -17.69
N ALA A 382 52.62 34.13 -16.45
CA ALA A 382 52.78 35.23 -15.50
C ALA A 382 54.26 35.45 -15.09
N SER A 383 55.02 34.38 -14.88
CA SER A 383 56.47 34.46 -14.61
C SER A 383 57.28 34.91 -15.83
N ARG A 384 56.90 34.49 -17.05
CA ARG A 384 57.50 35.01 -18.30
C ARG A 384 57.23 36.51 -18.50
N ARG A 385 56.08 37.02 -18.06
CA ARG A 385 55.77 38.47 -18.04
C ARG A 385 56.53 39.27 -16.97
N LYS A 386 57.25 38.62 -16.04
CA LYS A 386 58.06 39.26 -14.99
C LYS A 386 59.58 39.06 -15.17
N ARG A 387 60.06 38.99 -16.41
CA ARG A 387 61.50 39.14 -16.72
C ARG A 387 61.82 40.61 -16.98
N PRO A 388 62.69 41.27 -16.20
CA PRO A 388 63.18 42.61 -16.53
C PRO A 388 64.05 42.56 -17.80
N ALA A 389 63.99 43.61 -18.62
CA ALA A 389 64.76 43.70 -19.85
C ALA A 389 66.24 43.98 -19.56
N ALA A 390 67.14 43.19 -20.15
CA ALA A 390 68.58 43.43 -20.11
C ALA A 390 69.01 44.30 -21.31
N SER A 391 70.03 45.15 -21.12
CA SER A 391 70.40 46.24 -22.03
C SER A 391 71.73 46.02 -22.75
N VAL A 392 71.74 46.26 -24.06
CA VAL A 392 72.94 46.52 -24.90
C VAL A 392 72.51 47.36 -26.14
N PRO A 393 73.42 48.05 -26.86
CA PRO A 393 73.11 49.41 -27.35
C PRO A 393 73.19 49.62 -28.88
N GLY A 394 72.82 50.83 -29.31
CA GLY A 394 73.52 51.49 -30.43
C GLY A 394 72.73 51.78 -31.72
N TYR A 395 71.87 52.81 -31.71
CA TYR A 395 71.64 53.65 -32.89
C TYR A 395 71.25 55.07 -32.47
N GLN A 396 71.75 56.10 -33.16
CA GLN A 396 71.57 57.51 -32.78
C GLN A 396 71.59 58.45 -34.00
N PRO A 397 70.44 59.03 -34.39
CA PRO A 397 70.36 60.29 -35.13
C PRO A 397 70.23 61.50 -34.16
N PRO A 398 70.50 62.75 -34.62
CA PRO A 398 70.74 63.90 -33.73
C PRO A 398 69.48 64.64 -33.24
N GLY A 399 69.64 65.40 -32.13
CA GLY A 399 68.69 66.44 -31.66
C GLY A 399 68.87 67.80 -32.37
N PRO A 400 68.43 68.96 -31.83
CA PRO A 400 68.33 69.29 -30.38
C PRO A 400 67.04 70.01 -29.90
N GLY A 401 66.88 70.20 -28.57
CA GLY A 401 65.84 71.03 -27.93
C GLY A 401 65.85 70.99 -26.39
N PHE A 402 65.52 72.10 -25.71
CA PHE A 402 65.65 72.37 -24.24
C PHE A 402 64.27 72.83 -23.62
N PRO A 403 64.07 73.10 -22.29
CA PRO A 403 64.44 72.37 -21.04
C PRO A 403 63.47 72.51 -19.78
N GLN A 404 63.87 71.98 -18.58
CA GLN A 404 63.46 72.32 -17.16
C GLN A 404 62.17 71.65 -16.51
N PRO A 405 61.82 71.76 -15.18
CA PRO A 405 62.27 70.83 -14.07
C PRO A 405 61.28 70.52 -12.87
N GLY A 406 61.66 69.69 -11.84
CA GLY A 406 61.05 69.73 -10.47
C GLY A 406 61.21 68.51 -9.48
N ALA A 407 61.50 68.76 -8.18
CA ALA A 407 61.85 67.87 -7.01
C ALA A 407 60.69 67.04 -6.32
N GLY A 408 60.80 66.29 -5.16
CA GLY A 408 61.91 65.71 -4.34
C GLY A 408 61.70 65.52 -2.78
N TYR A 409 62.10 64.34 -2.21
CA TYR A 409 62.58 64.03 -0.79
C TYR A 409 61.64 63.67 0.46
N PRO A 410 62.14 63.04 1.60
CA PRO A 410 61.44 62.08 2.54
C PRO A 410 61.71 62.33 4.11
N PRO A 411 62.10 61.43 5.09
CA PRO A 411 61.85 59.97 5.40
C PRO A 411 61.23 59.36 6.75
N PRO A 412 61.86 59.17 7.96
CA PRO A 412 62.11 57.81 8.57
C PRO A 412 61.67 57.49 10.06
N GLY A 413 61.78 56.20 10.53
CA GLY A 413 61.95 55.81 11.98
C GLY A 413 61.36 54.44 12.53
N PRO A 414 61.96 53.73 13.54
CA PRO A 414 61.47 52.42 14.10
C PRO A 414 61.32 52.26 15.66
N GLY A 415 60.76 51.13 16.19
CA GLY A 415 60.58 50.82 17.67
C GLY A 415 60.12 49.39 18.08
N TYR A 416 59.91 49.08 19.39
CA TYR A 416 59.80 47.71 20.01
C TYR A 416 58.81 47.59 21.27
N PRO A 417 58.80 46.60 22.25
CA PRO A 417 57.75 45.54 22.35
C PRO A 417 56.89 45.40 23.70
N PRO A 418 56.89 44.33 24.60
CA PRO A 418 55.62 43.77 25.15
C PRO A 418 55.48 43.52 26.70
N PRO A 419 54.32 43.04 27.23
CA PRO A 419 54.22 41.72 27.93
C PRO A 419 52.82 40.97 27.88
N GLY A 420 52.69 39.77 28.52
CA GLY A 420 51.46 38.92 28.68
C GLY A 420 50.84 38.92 30.11
N PRO A 421 50.21 37.84 30.70
CA PRO A 421 49.90 36.44 30.26
C PRO A 421 48.50 35.84 30.72
N GLY A 422 48.20 34.52 30.53
CA GLY A 422 47.36 33.73 31.50
C GLY A 422 46.32 32.65 31.08
N TYR A 423 46.59 31.36 31.41
CA TYR A 423 45.72 30.22 31.87
C TYR A 423 44.49 29.60 31.12
N GLN A 424 44.26 28.29 31.42
CA GLN A 424 43.21 27.33 30.97
C GLN A 424 43.31 26.04 31.87
N PRO A 425 42.49 24.95 31.79
CA PRO A 425 41.02 24.72 31.68
C PRO A 425 40.44 24.40 33.11
N PRO A 426 39.80 23.24 33.50
CA PRO A 426 38.74 22.34 32.93
C PRO A 426 37.53 22.02 33.91
N GLY A 427 36.56 21.18 33.49
CA GLY A 427 35.73 20.33 34.40
C GLY A 427 34.18 20.29 34.20
N PRO A 428 33.45 19.21 34.58
CA PRO A 428 31.97 19.08 34.45
C PRO A 428 31.16 19.00 35.79
N GLY A 429 29.82 19.15 35.70
CA GLY A 429 28.84 19.12 36.82
C GLY A 429 28.29 20.54 37.15
N TYR A 430 27.10 20.77 37.74
CA TYR A 430 26.10 19.93 38.44
C TYR A 430 24.64 20.45 38.23
N GLN A 431 23.65 19.80 38.87
CA GLN A 431 22.20 20.16 38.94
C GLN A 431 21.95 21.50 39.68
N GLN A 432 20.84 22.25 39.46
CA GLN A 432 19.50 22.17 40.11
C GLN A 432 18.70 23.49 39.79
N PRO A 433 17.44 23.72 40.22
CA PRO A 433 16.26 22.85 40.23
C PRO A 433 14.96 23.52 39.68
N GLY A 434 14.00 22.70 39.21
CA GLY A 434 12.55 22.88 39.39
C GLY A 434 11.79 24.08 38.78
N GLN A 435 10.93 23.79 37.78
CA GLN A 435 9.58 24.36 37.67
C GLN A 435 8.57 23.25 37.32
N GLN A 436 7.30 23.43 37.70
CA GLN A 436 6.26 22.40 37.58
C GLN A 436 5.53 22.46 36.22
N PRO A 437 5.11 21.32 35.64
CA PRO A 437 4.09 21.33 34.60
C PRO A 437 2.69 21.58 35.21
N PRO A 438 1.78 22.30 34.53
CA PRO A 438 0.39 22.41 34.95
C PRO A 438 -0.31 21.05 34.85
N GLY A 439 -1.17 20.74 35.85
CA GLY A 439 -1.72 19.40 36.04
C GLY A 439 -2.93 19.05 35.15
N TYR A 440 -3.09 17.76 34.89
CA TYR A 440 -4.31 17.19 34.30
C TYR A 440 -5.51 17.38 35.24
N GLN A 441 -6.61 17.95 34.72
CA GLN A 441 -7.92 17.83 35.37
C GLN A 441 -8.61 16.56 34.88
N GLN A 442 -8.91 15.63 35.80
CA GLN A 442 -9.75 14.47 35.51
C GLN A 442 -11.22 14.92 35.53
N GLN A 443 -11.98 14.63 34.47
CA GLN A 443 -13.44 14.71 34.50
C GLN A 443 -14.02 13.40 35.07
N PRO A 444 -15.03 13.46 35.96
CA PRO A 444 -15.71 12.26 36.43
C PRO A 444 -16.67 11.71 35.35
N PRO A 445 -16.89 10.38 35.29
CA PRO A 445 -17.82 9.78 34.34
C PRO A 445 -19.29 10.09 34.71
N PRO A 446 -20.21 10.16 33.71
CA PRO A 446 -21.64 10.32 33.97
C PRO A 446 -22.24 9.05 34.63
N PRO A 447 -23.29 9.19 35.47
CA PRO A 447 -23.91 8.06 36.13
C PRO A 447 -24.75 7.20 35.17
N GLY A 448 -24.69 5.88 35.34
CA GLY A 448 -25.44 4.93 34.53
C GLY A 448 -26.93 4.85 34.86
N TYR A 449 -27.71 4.37 33.89
CA TYR A 449 -29.11 4.01 34.07
C TYR A 449 -29.25 2.55 34.58
N ARG A 450 -30.41 2.24 35.16
CA ARG A 450 -30.82 0.91 35.62
C ARG A 450 -31.70 0.22 34.59
#